data_AF-R6D527-F1
#
_entry.id   AF-R6D527-F1
#
_cell.length_a   1.000
_cell.length_b   1.000
_cell.length_c   1.000
_cell.angle_alpha   90.00
_cell.angle_beta   90.00
_cell.angle_gamma   90.00
#
_symmetry.space_group_name_H-M   'P 1'
#
loop_
_entity.id
_entity.type
_entity.pdbx_description
1 polymer ?
#
loop_
_entity_poly.entity_id
_entity_poly.type
_entity_poly.pdbx_seq_one_letter_code
_entity_poly.pdbx_strand_id
1 'polypeptide(L)'
;MSDTICSPDSVLVYAPEGILDTITTAYTQKINLENISDTTRQRISLASERGVKFVPGSVEVTFPVDIYTEKTVEVPLHGINFPADKVLRAFPSKVQITFQVGLKRFRSIKASDFVINVSYEELLKLGSDKYTVKLKSFPSGINQIRIIPEQVDFLIEQVTPDGD
;
A
#
# COMPACT_ATOMS: atom_id res chain seq x y z
N MET A 1 6.49 -0.87 6.64
CA MET A 1 7.87 -0.82 7.14
C MET A 1 8.60 -1.91 6.40
N SER A 2 9.54 -1.57 5.54
CA SER A 2 10.39 -2.59 4.92
C SER A 2 11.43 -3.03 5.95
N ASP A 3 11.50 -4.33 6.21
CA ASP A 3 12.41 -4.87 7.22
C ASP A 3 13.88 -4.73 6.78
N THR A 4 14.76 -4.49 7.75
CA THR A 4 16.22 -4.49 7.52
C THR A 4 16.68 -5.91 7.16
N ILE A 5 17.46 -6.03 6.09
CA ILE A 5 17.95 -7.32 5.59
C ILE A 5 19.44 -7.44 5.88
N CYS A 6 19.87 -8.52 6.54
CA CYS A 6 21.27 -8.81 6.82
C CYS A 6 21.74 -10.02 5.99
N SER A 7 22.93 -9.93 5.41
CA SER A 7 23.56 -11.02 4.66
C SER A 7 25.07 -11.11 4.98
N PRO A 8 25.59 -12.26 5.45
CA PRO A 8 24.85 -13.47 5.80
C PRO A 8 23.96 -13.28 7.04
N ASP A 9 22.99 -14.17 7.21
CA ASP A 9 22.12 -14.23 8.40
C ASP A 9 22.80 -14.92 9.61
N SER A 10 23.98 -15.50 9.38
CA SER A 10 24.73 -16.28 10.34
C SER A 10 26.23 -16.15 10.09
N VAL A 11 27.03 -16.30 11.15
CA VAL A 11 28.48 -16.23 11.11
C VAL A 11 29.09 -17.35 11.95
N LEU A 12 30.28 -17.80 11.56
CA LEU A 12 31.08 -18.72 12.38
C LEU A 12 31.76 -17.94 13.50
N VAL A 13 31.73 -18.47 14.71
CA VAL A 13 32.37 -17.88 15.90
C VAL A 13 33.45 -18.81 16.42
N TYR A 14 34.62 -18.23 16.74
CA TYR A 14 35.73 -18.91 17.40
C TYR A 14 36.05 -18.18 18.70
N ALA A 15 36.07 -18.91 19.83
CA ALA A 15 36.40 -18.38 21.14
C ALA A 15 36.89 -19.52 22.06
N PRO A 16 37.56 -19.22 23.19
CA PRO A 16 37.78 -20.17 24.27
C PRO A 16 36.45 -20.77 24.77
N GLU A 17 36.46 -22.04 25.17
CA GLU A 17 35.27 -22.80 25.59
C GLU A 17 34.38 -22.03 26.59
N GLY A 18 34.98 -21.50 27.66
CA GLY A 18 34.23 -20.76 28.68
C GLY A 18 33.61 -19.43 28.23
N ILE A 19 34.03 -18.88 27.08
CA ILE A 19 33.40 -17.70 26.46
C ILE A 19 32.39 -18.15 25.39
N LEU A 20 32.75 -19.18 24.61
CA LEU A 20 31.95 -19.68 23.50
C LEU A 20 30.53 -20.06 23.96
N ASP A 21 30.41 -20.72 25.12
CA ASP A 21 29.12 -21.13 25.71
C ASP A 21 28.23 -19.95 26.12
N THR A 22 28.79 -18.74 26.24
CA THR A 22 28.05 -17.52 26.59
C THR A 22 27.57 -16.72 25.39
N ILE A 23 28.08 -17.01 24.19
CA ILE A 23 27.78 -16.25 22.97
C ILE A 23 26.54 -16.84 22.29
N THR A 24 25.42 -16.13 22.35
CA THR A 24 24.19 -16.49 21.63
C THR A 24 23.95 -15.66 20.37
N THR A 25 24.59 -14.49 20.28
CA THR A 25 24.28 -13.47 19.27
C THR A 25 25.53 -12.72 18.84
N ALA A 26 25.73 -12.53 17.54
CA ALA A 26 26.76 -11.65 16.99
C ALA A 26 26.17 -10.26 16.70
N TYR A 27 26.49 -9.27 17.53
CA TYR A 27 26.01 -7.91 17.34
C TYR A 27 26.81 -7.17 16.27
N THR A 28 26.16 -6.30 15.50
CA THR A 28 26.85 -5.36 14.61
C THR A 28 27.38 -4.16 15.40
N GLN A 29 28.39 -3.47 14.87
CA GLN A 29 28.72 -2.13 15.34
C GLN A 29 27.51 -1.20 15.12
N LYS A 30 27.31 -0.27 16.05
CA LYS A 30 26.24 0.74 15.93
C LYS A 30 26.57 1.67 14.76
N ILE A 31 25.60 1.86 13.89
CA ILE A 31 25.65 2.90 12.86
C ILE A 31 24.47 3.86 13.06
N ASN A 32 24.70 5.13 12.77
CA ASN A 32 23.64 6.13 12.67
C ASN A 32 23.60 6.58 11.22
N LEU A 33 22.43 6.43 10.60
CA LEU A 33 22.18 6.89 9.24
C LEU A 33 21.13 7.97 9.30
N GLU A 34 21.46 9.15 8.79
CA GLU A 34 20.57 10.30 8.72
C GLU A 34 20.24 10.59 7.26
N ASN A 35 19.04 11.12 7.00
CA ASN A 35 18.61 11.58 5.67
C ASN A 35 18.71 10.50 4.56
N ILE A 36 18.39 9.24 4.87
CA ILE A 36 18.35 8.19 3.84
C ILE A 36 17.16 8.43 2.90
N SER A 37 17.44 8.80 1.65
CA SER A 37 16.42 8.97 0.60
C SER A 37 16.14 7.69 -0.21
N ASP A 38 17.13 6.79 -0.27
CA ASP A 38 17.12 5.61 -1.14
C ASP A 38 17.53 4.33 -0.39
N THR A 39 17.18 3.17 -0.96
CA THR A 39 17.61 1.88 -0.41
C THR A 39 19.13 1.85 -0.27
N THR A 40 19.61 1.79 0.97
CA THR A 40 21.03 1.91 1.28
C THR A 40 21.58 0.54 1.67
N ARG A 41 22.70 0.16 1.07
CA ARG A 41 23.45 -1.05 1.44
C ARG A 41 24.75 -0.63 2.11
N GLN A 42 25.00 -1.17 3.29
CA GLN A 42 26.16 -0.86 4.10
C GLN A 42 26.81 -2.15 4.58
N ARG A 43 28.13 -2.25 4.42
CA ARG A 43 28.90 -3.33 5.04
C ARG A 43 29.24 -2.92 6.46
N ILE A 44 28.62 -3.57 7.44
CA ILE A 44 28.77 -3.26 8.86
C ILE A 44 29.64 -4.32 9.52
N SER A 45 30.68 -3.90 10.21
CA SER A 45 31.52 -4.79 11.02
C SER A 45 30.74 -5.34 12.21
N LEU A 46 31.04 -6.57 12.60
CA LEU A 46 30.55 -7.12 13.86
C LEU A 46 31.28 -6.46 15.04
N ALA A 47 30.57 -6.33 16.16
CA ALA A 47 31.11 -5.81 17.39
C ALA A 47 32.26 -6.73 17.86
N SER A 48 33.40 -6.12 18.16
CA SER A 48 34.58 -6.87 18.60
C SER A 48 34.45 -7.24 20.06
N GLU A 49 34.63 -8.52 20.39
CA GLU A 49 34.75 -9.01 21.75
C GLU A 49 36.12 -9.64 21.98
N ARG A 50 36.69 -9.46 23.18
CA ARG A 50 38.03 -9.97 23.49
C ARG A 50 38.01 -11.50 23.50
N GLY A 51 38.94 -12.10 22.76
CA GLY A 51 39.04 -13.55 22.65
C GLY A 51 38.03 -14.18 21.70
N VAL A 52 37.24 -13.37 20.97
CA VAL A 52 36.21 -13.85 20.04
C VAL A 52 36.58 -13.43 18.62
N LYS A 53 36.40 -14.34 17.66
CA LYS A 53 36.57 -14.07 16.23
C LYS A 53 35.34 -14.53 15.46
N PHE A 54 34.68 -13.58 14.80
CA PHE A 54 33.59 -13.86 13.87
C PHE A 54 34.10 -13.97 12.42
N VAL A 55 33.57 -14.93 11.67
CA VAL A 55 33.89 -15.18 10.26
C VAL A 55 32.59 -15.37 9.46
N PRO A 56 32.25 -14.44 8.54
CA PRO A 56 32.92 -13.18 8.27
C PRO A 56 32.83 -12.18 9.44
N GLY A 57 33.83 -11.31 9.60
CA GLY A 57 33.83 -10.26 10.63
C GLY A 57 32.93 -9.05 10.32
N SER A 58 32.18 -9.10 9.23
CA SER A 58 31.26 -8.05 8.78
C SER A 58 30.12 -8.67 7.98
N VAL A 59 28.99 -7.99 7.97
CA VAL A 59 27.78 -8.38 7.23
C VAL A 59 27.31 -7.22 6.35
N GLU A 60 26.69 -7.52 5.21
CA GLU A 60 25.98 -6.53 4.41
C GLU A 60 24.58 -6.33 5.01
N VAL A 61 24.25 -5.08 5.32
CA VAL A 61 22.94 -4.67 5.81
C VAL A 61 22.29 -3.77 4.78
N THR A 62 21.09 -4.17 4.34
CA THR A 62 20.25 -3.39 3.43
C THR A 62 19.15 -2.73 4.24
N PHE A 63 19.09 -1.41 4.14
CA PHE A 63 18.04 -0.54 4.68
C PHE A 63 17.10 -0.13 3.53
N PRO A 64 16.05 -0.91 3.25
CA PRO A 64 15.08 -0.57 2.21
C PRO A 64 14.26 0.65 2.61
N VAL A 65 14.28 1.68 1.75
CA VAL A 65 13.36 2.81 1.84
C VAL A 65 12.15 2.50 0.98
N ASP A 66 10.95 2.44 1.58
CA ASP A 66 9.71 2.40 0.80
C ASP A 66 9.43 3.79 0.24
N ILE A 67 9.79 3.98 -1.03
CA ILE A 67 9.43 5.18 -1.78
C ILE A 67 7.92 5.16 -2.00
N TYR A 68 7.22 6.17 -1.46
CA TYR A 68 5.82 6.41 -1.76
C TYR A 68 5.69 7.31 -2.99
N THR A 69 4.72 7.00 -3.83
CA THR A 69 4.36 7.81 -5.00
C THR A 69 2.85 7.90 -5.12
N GLU A 70 2.35 8.90 -5.84
CA GLU A 70 0.93 9.04 -6.13
C GLU A 70 0.56 8.24 -7.38
N LYS A 71 -0.59 7.58 -7.32
CA LYS A 71 -1.22 6.92 -8.47
C LYS A 71 -2.65 7.40 -8.59
N THR A 72 -3.06 7.66 -9.83
CA THR A 72 -4.45 8.00 -10.17
C THR A 72 -5.05 6.89 -11.02
N VAL A 73 -6.27 6.45 -10.69
CA VAL A 73 -7.04 5.48 -11.46
C VAL A 73 -8.45 6.00 -11.70
N GLU A 74 -9.05 5.66 -12.83
CA GLU A 74 -10.45 5.99 -13.13
C GLU A 74 -11.36 4.84 -12.74
N VAL A 75 -12.33 5.10 -11.88
CA VAL A 75 -13.23 4.08 -11.33
C VAL A 75 -14.67 4.43 -11.71
N PRO A 76 -15.40 3.51 -12.37
CA PRO A 76 -16.80 3.73 -12.72
C PRO A 76 -17.71 3.65 -11.49
N LEU A 77 -18.78 4.44 -11.52
CA LEU A 77 -19.84 4.38 -10.51
C LEU A 77 -20.83 3.28 -10.89
N HIS A 78 -21.13 2.37 -9.98
CA HIS A 78 -22.10 1.30 -10.20
C HIS A 78 -23.38 1.54 -9.39
N GLY A 79 -24.52 1.59 -10.09
CA GLY A 79 -25.83 1.57 -9.45
C GLY A 79 -26.13 0.18 -8.89
N ILE A 80 -26.57 0.11 -7.63
CA ILE A 80 -27.01 -1.14 -6.99
C ILE A 80 -28.45 -1.02 -6.49
N ASN A 81 -29.16 -2.14 -6.47
CA ASN A 81 -30.55 -2.23 -6.02
C ASN A 81 -31.53 -1.37 -6.83
N PHE A 82 -31.24 -1.15 -8.12
CA PHE A 82 -32.18 -0.51 -9.04
C PHE A 82 -33.26 -1.52 -9.45
N PRO A 83 -34.54 -1.10 -9.57
CA PRO A 83 -35.58 -1.88 -10.24
C PRO A 83 -35.17 -2.27 -11.66
N ALA A 84 -35.73 -3.37 -12.18
CA ALA A 84 -35.38 -3.89 -13.50
C ALA A 84 -35.64 -2.90 -14.66
N ASP A 85 -36.56 -1.96 -14.47
CA ASP A 85 -36.91 -0.93 -15.45
C ASP A 85 -36.14 0.38 -15.24
N LYS A 86 -35.13 0.43 -14.36
CA LYS A 86 -34.39 1.67 -14.05
C LYS A 86 -32.89 1.49 -14.09
N VAL A 87 -32.19 2.52 -14.56
CA VAL A 87 -30.73 2.56 -14.61
C VAL A 87 -30.18 3.88 -14.10
N LEU A 88 -29.02 3.82 -13.44
CA LEU A 88 -28.26 5.00 -13.02
C LEU A 88 -27.50 5.60 -14.20
N ARG A 89 -27.65 6.90 -14.41
CA ARG A 89 -26.77 7.71 -15.26
C ARG A 89 -26.10 8.77 -14.40
N ALA A 90 -24.78 8.66 -14.24
CA ALA A 90 -23.98 9.63 -13.51
C ALA A 90 -23.12 10.46 -14.47
N PHE A 91 -22.91 11.72 -14.14
CA PHE A 91 -22.12 12.68 -14.90
C PHE A 91 -21.11 13.36 -13.97
N PRO A 92 -19.81 13.04 -14.11
CA PRO A 92 -19.23 11.99 -14.95
C PRO A 92 -19.61 10.56 -14.50
N SER A 93 -19.55 9.60 -15.42
CA SER A 93 -19.83 8.17 -15.13
C SER A 93 -18.66 7.44 -14.45
N LYS A 94 -17.50 8.10 -14.40
CA LYS A 94 -16.29 7.66 -13.70
C LYS A 94 -15.73 8.81 -12.89
N VAL A 95 -15.08 8.47 -11.78
CA VAL A 95 -14.31 9.43 -10.98
C VAL A 95 -12.84 9.01 -10.96
N GLN A 96 -11.97 10.00 -10.78
CA GLN A 96 -10.55 9.77 -10.56
C GLN A 96 -10.31 9.55 -9.07
N ILE A 97 -9.59 8.49 -8.74
CA ILE A 97 -9.12 8.21 -7.38
C ILE A 97 -7.60 8.33 -7.39
N THR A 98 -7.09 9.34 -6.69
CA THR A 98 -5.66 9.55 -6.46
C THR A 98 -5.30 9.06 -5.06
N PHE A 99 -4.24 8.28 -4.93
CA PHE A 99 -3.79 7.74 -3.66
C PHE A 99 -2.27 7.56 -3.63
N GLN A 100 -1.70 7.56 -2.43
CA GLN A 100 -0.29 7.23 -2.23
C GLN A 100 -0.11 5.72 -2.06
N VAL A 101 0.91 5.18 -2.73
CA VAL A 101 1.27 3.76 -2.69
C VAL A 101 2.78 3.59 -2.73
N GLY A 102 3.31 2.59 -2.03
CA GLY A 102 4.72 2.22 -2.15
C GLY A 102 5.06 1.69 -3.54
N LEU A 103 6.25 2.03 -4.07
CA LEU A 103 6.65 1.72 -5.44
C LEU A 103 6.54 0.22 -5.79
N LYS A 104 6.85 -0.67 -4.84
CA LYS A 104 6.71 -2.13 -5.00
C LYS A 104 5.28 -2.57 -5.38
N ARG A 105 4.26 -1.84 -4.92
CA ARG A 105 2.84 -2.13 -5.14
C ARG A 105 2.18 -1.22 -6.18
N PHE A 106 2.91 -0.25 -6.72
CA PHE A 106 2.40 0.70 -7.70
C PHE A 106 1.75 0.00 -8.92
N ARG A 107 2.36 -1.09 -9.40
CA ARG A 107 1.85 -1.84 -10.57
C ARG A 107 0.74 -2.83 -10.24
N SER A 108 0.64 -3.31 -9.00
CA SER A 108 -0.34 -4.34 -8.64
C SER A 108 -1.74 -3.78 -8.41
N ILE A 109 -1.85 -2.53 -7.95
CA ILE A 109 -3.13 -1.89 -7.67
C ILE A 109 -3.79 -1.40 -8.97
N LYS A 110 -5.04 -1.80 -9.21
CA LYS A 110 -5.83 -1.48 -10.41
C LYS A 110 -7.15 -0.80 -10.04
N ALA A 111 -7.81 -0.19 -11.02
CA ALA A 111 -9.12 0.42 -10.84
C ALA A 111 -10.19 -0.57 -10.32
N SER A 112 -10.08 -1.84 -10.71
CA SER A 112 -10.97 -2.93 -10.26
C SER A 112 -10.89 -3.24 -8.76
N ASP A 113 -9.83 -2.80 -8.09
CA ASP A 113 -9.66 -3.01 -6.65
C ASP A 113 -10.47 -1.99 -5.82
N PHE A 114 -11.05 -1.00 -6.48
CA PHE A 114 -11.90 0.03 -5.89
C PHE A 114 -13.35 -0.23 -6.26
N VAL A 115 -14.23 -0.15 -5.27
CA VAL A 115 -15.67 -0.34 -5.46
C VAL A 115 -16.40 0.91 -5.04
N ILE A 116 -17.11 1.51 -5.99
CA ILE A 116 -18.04 2.63 -5.78
C ILE A 116 -19.44 2.13 -6.10
N ASN A 117 -20.27 2.03 -5.06
CA ASN A 117 -21.66 1.59 -5.19
C ASN A 117 -22.59 2.74 -4.82
N VAL A 118 -23.51 3.04 -5.73
CA VAL A 118 -24.55 4.05 -5.56
C VAL A 118 -25.88 3.32 -5.38
N SER A 119 -26.46 3.39 -4.19
CA SER A 119 -27.71 2.68 -3.88
C SER A 119 -28.93 3.46 -4.37
N TYR A 120 -29.87 2.77 -5.03
CA TYR A 120 -31.15 3.38 -5.42
C TYR A 120 -31.89 4.03 -4.24
N GLU A 121 -31.93 3.36 -3.09
CA GLU A 121 -32.58 3.89 -1.88
C GLU A 121 -31.89 5.12 -1.31
N GLU A 122 -30.55 5.19 -1.44
CA GLU A 122 -29.78 6.35 -0.98
C GLU A 122 -30.12 7.56 -1.84
N LEU A 123 -30.19 7.38 -3.16
CA LEU A 123 -30.56 8.45 -4.10
C LEU A 123 -31.98 8.97 -3.85
N LEU A 124 -32.94 8.10 -3.56
CA LEU A 124 -34.32 8.50 -3.24
C LEU A 124 -34.41 9.32 -1.93
N LYS A 125 -33.55 9.04 -0.96
CA LYS A 125 -33.52 9.73 0.35
C LYS A 125 -32.65 11.00 0.35
N LEU A 126 -31.82 11.18 -0.68
CA LEU A 126 -30.82 12.25 -0.72
C LEU A 126 -31.45 13.65 -0.79
N GLY A 127 -32.57 13.78 -1.50
CA GLY A 127 -33.26 15.06 -1.71
C GLY A 127 -32.46 16.08 -2.54
N SER A 128 -31.37 15.66 -3.18
CA SER A 128 -30.50 16.47 -4.04
C SER A 128 -30.25 15.75 -5.37
N ASP A 129 -29.97 16.53 -6.40
CA ASP A 129 -29.52 16.15 -7.74
C ASP A 129 -28.03 15.77 -7.82
N LYS A 130 -27.28 15.97 -6.74
CA LYS A 130 -25.85 15.65 -6.65
C LYS A 130 -25.57 14.55 -5.65
N TYR A 131 -24.79 13.56 -6.08
CA TYR A 131 -24.33 12.46 -5.26
C TYR A 131 -22.89 12.64 -4.80
N THR A 132 -22.66 12.63 -3.48
CA THR A 132 -21.30 12.57 -2.91
C THR A 132 -20.75 11.15 -3.02
N VAL A 133 -19.66 10.99 -3.76
CA VAL A 133 -19.07 9.69 -4.09
C VAL A 133 -18.45 9.05 -2.84
N LYS A 134 -18.82 7.78 -2.59
CA LYS A 134 -18.33 7.01 -1.44
C LYS A 134 -17.69 5.71 -1.91
N LEU A 135 -16.49 5.43 -1.39
CA LEU A 135 -15.82 4.15 -1.56
C LEU A 135 -16.46 3.11 -0.64
N LYS A 136 -16.90 1.99 -1.21
CA LYS A 136 -17.35 0.81 -0.46
C LYS A 136 -16.18 -0.07 -0.04
N SER A 137 -15.19 -0.24 -0.92
CA SER A 137 -13.94 -0.95 -0.61
C SER A 137 -12.79 -0.44 -1.48
N PHE A 138 -11.57 -0.61 -0.99
CA PHE A 138 -10.32 -0.23 -1.64
C PHE A 138 -9.19 -1.15 -1.15
N PRO A 139 -8.06 -1.29 -1.88
CA PRO A 139 -7.00 -2.21 -1.50
C PRO A 139 -6.25 -1.74 -0.25
N SER A 140 -5.71 -2.68 0.53
CA SER A 140 -4.91 -2.35 1.73
C SER A 140 -3.59 -1.65 1.36
N GLY A 141 -2.99 -0.91 2.30
CA GLY A 141 -1.66 -0.30 2.15
C GLY A 141 -1.56 0.76 1.05
N ILE A 142 -2.66 1.47 0.80
CA ILE A 142 -2.68 2.79 0.17
C ILE A 142 -3.14 3.82 1.21
N ASN A 143 -2.66 5.05 1.08
CA ASN A 143 -2.99 6.15 2.00
C ASN A 143 -3.34 7.42 1.20
N GLN A 144 -3.80 8.47 1.89
CA GLN A 144 -4.09 9.79 1.31
C GLN A 144 -5.00 9.74 0.06
N ILE A 145 -6.08 8.98 0.16
CA ILE A 145 -7.03 8.81 -0.94
C ILE A 145 -7.80 10.11 -1.16
N ARG A 146 -7.85 10.58 -2.42
CA ARG A 146 -8.63 11.73 -2.89
C ARG A 146 -9.49 11.30 -4.08
N ILE A 147 -10.74 11.71 -4.10
CA ILE A 147 -11.69 11.41 -5.17
C ILE A 147 -12.02 12.70 -5.90
N ILE A 148 -11.88 12.70 -7.22
CA ILE A 148 -12.14 13.87 -8.07
C ILE A 148 -13.02 13.46 -9.26
N PRO A 149 -14.20 14.05 -9.44
CA PRO A 149 -14.86 14.97 -8.52
C PRO A 149 -15.41 14.25 -7.26
N GLU A 150 -15.53 14.96 -6.14
CA GLU A 150 -16.14 14.42 -4.91
C GLU A 150 -17.66 14.26 -5.03
N GLN A 151 -18.29 15.10 -5.87
CA GLN A 151 -19.71 15.06 -6.16
C GLN A 151 -19.94 14.90 -7.66
N VAL A 152 -20.94 14.10 -8.02
CA VAL A 152 -21.37 13.89 -9.40
C VAL A 152 -22.84 14.21 -9.53
N ASP A 153 -23.24 14.74 -10.68
CA ASP A 153 -24.66 14.84 -11.02
C ASP A 153 -25.18 13.45 -11.40
N PHE A 154 -26.44 13.15 -11.12
CA PHE A 154 -27.04 11.89 -11.50
C PHE A 154 -28.49 12.02 -11.95
N LEU A 155 -28.94 11.06 -12.75
CA LEU A 155 -30.34 10.85 -13.08
C LEU A 155 -30.67 9.36 -13.12
N ILE A 156 -31.94 9.06 -12.91
CA ILE A 156 -32.49 7.70 -12.93
C ILE A 156 -33.35 7.59 -14.17
N GLU A 157 -32.84 6.86 -15.16
CA GLU A 157 -33.51 6.65 -16.44
C GLU A 157 -34.40 5.42 -16.36
N GLN A 158 -35.63 5.53 -16.86
CA GLN A 158 -36.51 4.38 -17.05
C GLN A 158 -36.20 3.74 -18.40
N VAL A 159 -35.84 2.45 -18.39
CA VAL A 159 -35.58 1.66 -19.58
C VAL A 159 -36.74 0.70 -19.78
N THR A 160 -37.49 0.90 -20.86
CA THR A 160 -38.44 -0.09 -21.35
C THR A 160 -37.63 -1.25 -21.93
N PRO A 161 -37.88 -2.52 -21.57
CA PRO A 161 -37.29 -3.62 -22.32
C PRO A 161 -37.81 -3.50 -23.75
N ASP A 162 -36.91 -3.35 -24.72
CA ASP A 162 -37.26 -3.35 -26.14
C ASP A 162 -38.13 -4.59 -26.40
N GLY A 163 -39.38 -4.34 -26.80
CA GLY A 163 -40.31 -5.37 -27.21
C GLY A 163 -39.84 -5.92 -28.55
N ASP A 164 -39.41 -7.18 -28.54
CA ASP A 164 -39.36 -8.04 -29.72
C ASP A 164 -40.78 -8.57 -30.03
#